data_AF-A0A959KPJ7-F1
#
_entry.id   AF-A0A959KPJ7-F1
#
_cell.length_a   1.000
_cell.length_b   1.000
_cell.length_c   1.000
_cell.angle_alpha   90.00
_cell.angle_beta   90.00
_cell.angle_gamma   90.00
#
_symmetry.space_group_name_H-M   'P 1'
#
loop_
_entity.id
_entity.type
_entity.pdbx_description
1 polymer ?
#
loop_
_entity_poly.entity_id
_entity_poly.type
_entity_poly.pdbx_seq_one_letter_code
_entity_poly.pdbx_strand_id
1 'polypeptide(L)'
;LSSLYRNTDPDSSLIFLIKAAIADERASVKESTALTNLANHFFQEKEFERASRYINLALADANFFGAQHRKMQILHSLPLIENQRLELERSKYRQFVFFSATLAVLLLFSLLLIIRTQRQKRQIDLQNRQINAQNQKLIERETAIRRAYQKLEDYAQELSESNQLKEKYIGHFFESNTNLINKVHALFSGALKQVREGKFKEAIYSLQQFNDDYEKKRLLQDFDATFLTVFPSFIEQINRFFPETERFEMPPPNTLSTELRIFALIRLGISNNHTIARIHNFSVNTIYAYKTRIRNKSSLSNDEFDQAILGIRTIWDDPAAETGSPGT
;
A
#
# COMPACT_ATOMS: atom_id res chain seq x y z
N LEU A 1 -67.45 75.07 16.45
CA LEU A 1 -66.33 75.44 15.54
C LEU A 1 -65.76 74.23 14.81
N SER A 2 -65.47 73.10 15.47
CA SER A 2 -64.98 71.88 14.80
C SER A 2 -65.94 71.29 13.75
N SER A 3 -67.27 71.36 13.99
CA SER A 3 -68.30 70.88 13.06
C SER A 3 -68.39 71.66 11.74
N LEU A 4 -67.90 72.91 11.71
CA LEU A 4 -67.89 73.79 10.53
C LEU A 4 -66.73 73.49 9.57
N TYR A 5 -65.63 72.89 10.05
CA TYR A 5 -64.43 72.61 9.26
C TYR A 5 -64.29 71.15 8.83
N ARG A 6 -65.27 70.31 9.16
CA ARG A 6 -65.25 68.86 8.89
C ARG A 6 -65.15 68.51 7.40
N ASN A 7 -65.56 69.41 6.50
CA ASN A 7 -65.62 69.18 5.05
C ASN A 7 -64.58 69.97 4.23
N THR A 8 -63.77 70.84 4.84
CA THR A 8 -62.85 71.73 4.12
C THR A 8 -61.37 71.45 4.41
N ASP A 9 -61.00 70.97 5.60
CA ASP A 9 -59.62 70.57 5.93
C ASP A 9 -59.59 69.60 7.14
N PRO A 10 -59.31 68.29 6.93
CA PRO A 10 -59.36 67.27 7.99
C PRO A 10 -58.36 67.51 9.13
N ASP A 11 -57.15 67.96 8.80
CA ASP A 11 -56.08 68.19 9.78
C ASP A 11 -56.38 69.40 10.67
N SER A 12 -56.94 70.46 10.08
CA SER A 12 -57.45 71.61 10.82
C SER A 12 -58.62 71.22 11.74
N SER A 13 -59.54 70.37 11.28
CA SER A 13 -60.66 69.87 12.08
C SER A 13 -60.19 69.08 13.31
N LEU A 14 -59.18 68.22 13.15
CA LEU A 14 -58.55 67.46 14.23
C LEU A 14 -57.88 68.38 15.26
N ILE A 15 -57.12 69.39 14.80
CA ILE A 15 -56.49 70.38 15.68
C ILE A 15 -57.53 71.14 16.50
N PHE A 16 -58.66 71.53 15.90
CA PHE A 16 -59.75 72.19 16.63
C PHE A 16 -60.49 71.25 17.59
N LEU A 17 -60.62 69.97 17.27
CA LEU A 17 -61.18 68.96 18.19
C LEU A 17 -60.26 68.71 19.39
N ILE A 18 -58.95 68.67 19.19
CA ILE A 18 -57.97 68.54 20.27
C ILE A 18 -57.96 69.79 21.15
N LYS A 19 -57.95 70.98 20.54
CA LYS A 19 -58.07 72.24 21.29
C LYS A 19 -59.38 72.34 22.07
N ALA A 20 -60.48 71.85 21.50
CA ALA A 20 -61.76 71.76 22.19
C ALA A 20 -61.72 70.77 23.36
N ALA A 21 -61.12 69.59 23.20
CA ALA A 21 -60.95 68.64 24.29
C ALA A 21 -60.11 69.21 25.45
N ILE A 22 -59.02 69.91 25.13
CA ILE A 22 -58.17 70.59 26.14
C ILE A 22 -58.93 71.74 26.81
N ALA A 23 -59.75 72.49 26.06
CA ALA A 23 -60.57 73.55 26.62
C ALA A 23 -61.67 73.01 27.53
N ASP A 24 -62.33 71.91 27.14
CA ASP A 24 -63.35 71.22 27.94
C ASP A 24 -62.78 70.74 29.28
N GLU A 25 -61.56 70.16 29.26
CA GLU A 25 -60.83 69.72 30.45
C GLU A 25 -60.48 70.90 31.37
N ARG A 26 -59.94 72.00 30.82
CA ARG A 26 -59.57 73.21 31.58
C ARG A 26 -60.77 73.98 32.13
N ALA A 27 -61.89 73.97 31.41
CA ALA A 27 -63.10 74.69 31.79
C ALA A 27 -64.02 73.87 32.72
N SER A 28 -63.65 72.63 33.05
CA SER A 28 -64.51 71.68 33.80
C SER A 28 -65.91 71.54 33.17
N VAL A 29 -65.97 71.65 31.83
CA VAL A 29 -67.23 71.66 31.09
C VAL A 29 -67.63 70.23 30.76
N LYS A 30 -68.87 69.92 31.10
CA LYS A 30 -69.38 68.55 31.19
C LYS A 30 -69.62 67.84 29.87
N GLU A 31 -69.18 68.32 28.69
CA GLU A 31 -69.72 67.82 27.41
C GLU A 31 -69.04 66.58 26.82
N SER A 32 -67.78 66.24 27.11
CA SER A 32 -67.04 65.04 26.61
C SER A 32 -67.24 64.69 25.10
N THR A 33 -67.79 65.62 24.33
CA THR A 33 -68.20 65.50 22.94
C THR A 33 -66.96 65.55 22.06
N ALA A 34 -66.00 66.39 22.42
CA ALA A 34 -64.71 66.47 21.77
C ALA A 34 -63.95 65.13 21.85
N LEU A 35 -63.87 64.51 23.04
CA LEU A 35 -63.20 63.21 23.24
C LEU A 35 -63.89 62.05 22.49
N THR A 36 -65.22 62.01 22.49
CA THR A 36 -65.98 61.00 21.75
C THR A 36 -65.80 61.16 20.23
N ASN A 37 -65.77 62.40 19.73
CA ASN A 37 -65.49 62.68 18.32
C ASN A 37 -64.04 62.36 17.94
N LEU A 38 -63.07 62.61 18.82
CA LEU A 38 -61.68 62.21 18.63
C LEU A 38 -61.56 60.68 18.57
N ALA A 39 -62.21 59.95 19.48
CA ALA A 39 -62.22 58.49 19.45
C ALA A 39 -62.77 57.93 18.13
N ASN A 40 -63.88 58.49 17.63
CA ASN A 40 -64.47 58.10 16.35
C ASN A 40 -63.57 58.45 15.15
N HIS A 41 -62.88 59.59 15.18
CA HIS A 41 -61.92 59.96 14.15
C HIS A 41 -60.73 58.98 14.11
N PHE A 42 -60.10 58.70 15.27
CA PHE A 42 -59.02 57.71 15.35
C PHE A 42 -59.49 56.28 15.03
N PHE A 43 -60.76 55.96 15.27
CA PHE A 43 -61.34 54.69 14.83
C PHE A 43 -61.45 54.58 13.31
N GLN A 44 -61.84 55.67 12.62
CA GLN A 44 -61.88 55.74 11.16
C GLN A 44 -60.48 55.63 10.53
N GLU A 45 -59.48 56.22 11.17
CA GLU A 45 -58.06 56.11 10.78
C GLU A 45 -57.43 54.76 11.14
N LYS A 46 -58.21 53.79 11.66
CA LYS A 46 -57.75 52.46 12.11
C LYS A 46 -56.71 52.51 13.24
N GLU A 47 -56.58 53.65 13.93
CA GLU A 47 -55.76 53.82 15.12
C GLU A 47 -56.54 53.37 16.37
N PHE A 48 -56.90 52.09 16.43
CA PHE A 48 -57.78 51.52 17.45
C PHE A 48 -57.27 51.68 18.89
N GLU A 49 -55.96 51.75 19.08
CA GLU A 49 -55.31 52.04 20.37
C GLU A 49 -55.65 53.45 20.88
N ARG A 50 -55.50 54.46 20.02
CA ARG A 50 -55.81 55.85 20.38
C ARG A 50 -57.32 56.03 20.50
N ALA A 51 -58.09 55.45 19.60
CA ALA A 51 -59.55 55.43 19.66
C ALA A 51 -60.05 54.85 21.00
N SER A 52 -59.52 53.70 21.42
CA SER A 52 -59.86 53.03 22.68
C SER A 52 -59.47 53.89 23.90
N ARG A 53 -58.32 54.57 23.88
CA ARG A 53 -57.94 55.48 24.98
C ARG A 53 -58.89 56.66 25.12
N TYR A 54 -59.20 57.35 24.01
CA TYR A 54 -60.07 58.53 24.04
C TYR A 54 -61.51 58.19 24.40
N ILE A 55 -62.05 57.05 23.95
CA ILE A 55 -63.41 56.64 24.30
C ILE A 55 -63.53 56.20 25.77
N ASN A 56 -62.49 55.55 26.32
CA ASN A 56 -62.45 55.18 27.75
C ASN A 56 -62.32 56.43 28.64
N LEU A 57 -61.54 57.43 28.22
CA LEU A 57 -61.45 58.71 28.91
C LEU A 57 -62.80 59.45 28.88
N ALA A 58 -63.46 59.51 27.72
CA ALA A 58 -64.80 60.08 27.60
C ALA A 58 -65.84 59.35 28.47
N LEU A 59 -65.73 58.02 28.61
CA LEU A 59 -66.59 57.24 29.49
C LEU A 59 -66.34 57.53 30.97
N ALA A 60 -65.07 57.69 31.36
CA ALA A 60 -64.69 58.05 32.73
C ALA A 60 -65.26 59.42 33.12
N ASP A 61 -65.16 60.42 32.23
CA ASP A 61 -65.76 61.74 32.44
C ASP A 61 -67.28 61.67 32.54
N ALA A 62 -67.94 60.94 31.64
CA ALA A 62 -69.39 60.77 31.65
C ALA A 62 -69.90 60.12 32.95
N ASN A 63 -69.13 59.18 33.52
CA ASN A 63 -69.40 58.57 34.81
C ASN A 63 -69.19 59.54 35.99
N PHE A 64 -68.08 60.29 35.98
CA PHE A 64 -67.73 61.22 37.05
C PHE A 64 -68.73 62.39 37.18
N PHE A 65 -69.18 62.94 36.04
CA PHE A 65 -70.09 64.09 36.02
C PHE A 65 -71.59 63.73 35.95
N GLY A 66 -71.94 62.43 35.87
CA GLY A 66 -73.33 61.93 35.88
C GLY A 66 -74.11 62.13 34.58
N ALA A 67 -73.44 62.14 33.41
CA ALA A 67 -74.06 62.41 32.10
C ALA A 67 -74.67 61.15 31.45
N GLN A 68 -75.86 60.73 31.91
CA GLN A 68 -76.46 59.44 31.55
C GLN A 68 -76.69 59.21 30.04
N HIS A 69 -77.17 60.22 29.31
CA HIS A 69 -77.42 60.09 27.87
C HIS A 69 -76.13 59.86 27.07
N ARG A 70 -75.05 60.55 27.43
CA ARG A 70 -73.74 60.40 26.76
C ARG A 70 -73.03 59.10 27.15
N LYS A 71 -73.18 58.68 28.40
CA LYS A 71 -72.76 57.35 28.83
C LYS A 71 -73.39 56.25 27.95
N MET A 72 -74.69 56.33 27.67
CA MET A 72 -75.37 55.37 26.79
C MET A 72 -74.83 55.38 25.36
N GLN A 73 -74.54 56.57 24.80
CA GLN A 73 -73.95 56.70 23.45
C GLN A 73 -72.53 56.10 23.38
N ILE A 74 -71.71 56.35 24.39
CA ILE A 74 -70.34 55.82 24.49
C ILE A 74 -70.37 54.30 24.68
N LEU A 75 -71.26 53.78 25.53
CA LEU A 75 -71.39 52.33 25.76
C LEU A 75 -71.83 51.55 24.50
N HIS A 76 -72.49 52.21 23.56
CA HIS A 76 -72.85 51.60 22.27
C HIS A 76 -71.65 51.49 21.32
N SER A 77 -70.77 52.50 21.26
CA SER A 77 -69.61 52.51 20.34
C SER A 77 -68.35 51.84 20.91
N LEU A 78 -68.18 51.84 22.23
CA LEU A 78 -67.05 51.23 22.94
C LEU A 78 -66.75 49.78 22.55
N PRO A 79 -67.73 48.84 22.54
CA PRO A 79 -67.43 47.44 22.20
C PRO A 79 -66.93 47.28 20.76
N LEU A 80 -67.37 48.13 19.81
CA LEU A 80 -66.90 48.09 18.43
C LEU A 80 -65.41 48.48 18.33
N ILE A 81 -65.01 49.54 19.03
CA ILE A 81 -63.62 50.02 19.07
C ILE A 81 -62.72 48.99 19.75
N GLU A 82 -63.16 48.44 20.89
CA GLU A 82 -62.38 47.47 21.66
C GLU A 82 -62.23 46.14 20.93
N ASN A 83 -63.30 45.65 20.29
CA ASN A 83 -63.25 44.41 19.50
C ASN A 83 -62.29 44.55 18.31
N GLN A 84 -62.31 45.68 17.58
CA GLN A 84 -61.39 45.93 16.46
C GLN A 84 -59.93 46.04 16.92
N ARG A 85 -59.66 46.65 18.09
CA ARG A 85 -58.32 46.69 18.69
C ARG A 85 -57.83 45.27 19.01
N LEU A 86 -58.65 44.49 19.71
CA LEU A 86 -58.33 43.12 20.11
C LEU A 86 -58.16 42.20 18.88
N GLU A 87 -58.96 42.37 17.82
CA GLU A 87 -58.81 41.61 16.58
C GLU A 87 -57.49 41.91 15.87
N LEU A 88 -57.08 43.17 15.84
CA LEU A 88 -55.79 43.58 15.26
C LEU A 88 -54.61 43.01 16.06
N GLU A 89 -54.67 43.06 17.39
CA GLU A 89 -53.67 42.42 18.27
C GLU A 89 -53.62 40.90 18.10
N ARG A 90 -54.80 40.24 18.11
CA ARG A 90 -54.90 38.80 17.87
C ARG A 90 -54.39 38.41 16.48
N SER A 91 -54.65 39.24 15.47
CA SER A 91 -54.14 39.01 14.10
C SER A 91 -52.61 39.07 14.05
N LYS A 92 -52.02 40.10 14.66
CA LYS A 92 -50.55 40.22 14.80
C LYS A 92 -49.96 39.03 15.56
N TYR A 93 -50.60 38.63 16.67
CA TYR A 93 -50.15 37.48 17.45
C TYR A 93 -50.25 36.17 16.66
N ARG A 94 -51.35 35.93 15.95
CA ARG A 94 -51.50 34.74 15.07
C ARG A 94 -50.47 34.71 13.96
N GLN A 95 -50.19 35.84 13.31
CA GLN A 95 -49.14 35.95 12.29
C GLN A 95 -47.75 35.66 12.89
N PHE A 96 -47.45 36.23 14.06
CA PHE A 96 -46.21 35.95 14.76
C PHE A 96 -46.06 34.47 15.13
N VAL A 97 -47.11 33.85 15.69
CA VAL A 97 -47.13 32.41 16.01
C VAL A 97 -46.96 31.57 14.74
N PHE A 98 -47.62 31.92 13.64
CA PHE A 98 -47.47 31.23 12.37
C PHE A 98 -46.03 31.29 11.84
N PHE A 99 -45.42 32.48 11.78
CA PHE A 99 -44.02 32.63 11.36
C PHE A 99 -43.04 31.95 12.30
N SER A 100 -43.30 31.98 13.62
CA SER A 100 -42.47 31.28 14.61
C SER A 100 -42.56 29.76 14.44
N ALA A 101 -43.76 29.23 14.20
CA ALA A 101 -43.98 27.80 13.97
C ALA A 101 -43.33 27.31 12.66
N THR A 102 -43.47 28.07 11.57
CA THR A 102 -42.82 27.72 10.30
C THR A 102 -41.30 27.75 10.41
N LEU A 103 -40.75 28.75 11.10
CA LEU A 103 -39.31 28.81 11.38
C LEU A 103 -38.84 27.61 12.21
N ALA A 104 -39.59 27.22 13.24
CA ALA A 104 -39.26 26.06 14.06
C ALA A 104 -39.22 24.75 13.25
N VAL A 105 -40.19 24.54 12.35
CA VAL A 105 -40.21 23.37 11.46
C VAL A 105 -39.03 23.37 10.49
N LEU A 106 -38.69 24.53 9.90
CA LEU A 106 -37.52 24.66 9.02
C LEU A 106 -36.20 24.37 9.75
N LEU A 107 -36.05 24.82 11.00
CA LEU A 107 -34.88 24.53 11.82
C LEU A 107 -34.78 23.03 12.14
N LEU A 108 -35.88 22.38 12.50
CA LEU A 108 -35.92 20.93 12.72
C LEU A 108 -35.54 20.14 11.46
N PHE A 109 -36.05 20.57 10.30
CA PHE A 109 -35.71 19.94 9.02
C PHE A 109 -34.22 20.11 8.67
N SER A 110 -33.67 21.32 8.83
CA SER A 110 -32.25 21.60 8.66
C SER A 110 -31.38 20.72 9.58
N LEU A 111 -31.77 20.61 10.86
CA LEU A 111 -31.08 19.76 11.83
C LEU A 111 -31.08 18.28 11.41
N LEU A 112 -32.21 17.76 10.91
CA LEU A 112 -32.31 16.40 10.39
C LEU A 112 -31.36 16.16 9.20
N LEU A 113 -31.27 17.11 8.26
CA LEU A 113 -30.34 17.02 7.13
C LEU A 113 -28.87 17.00 7.59
N ILE A 114 -28.51 17.85 8.56
CA ILE A 114 -27.16 17.87 9.14
C ILE A 114 -26.84 16.53 9.80
N ILE A 115 -27.77 15.97 10.60
CA ILE A 115 -27.56 14.67 11.24
C ILE A 115 -27.41 13.56 10.19
N ARG A 116 -28.26 13.54 9.15
CA ARG A 116 -28.21 12.52 8.09
C ARG A 116 -26.90 12.57 7.32
N THR A 117 -26.46 13.76 6.91
CA THR A 117 -25.19 13.95 6.17
C THR A 117 -23.98 13.58 7.02
N GLN A 118 -23.97 13.91 8.32
CA GLN A 118 -22.90 13.47 9.22
C GLN A 118 -22.85 11.95 9.38
N ARG A 119 -24.01 11.29 9.53
CA ARG A 119 -24.06 9.82 9.59
C ARG A 119 -23.54 9.18 8.30
N GLN A 120 -23.92 9.73 7.14
CA GLN A 120 -23.46 9.24 5.85
C GLN A 120 -21.94 9.42 5.68
N LYS A 121 -21.38 10.57 6.05
CA LYS A 121 -19.92 10.80 6.03
C LYS A 121 -19.18 9.77 6.88
N ARG A 122 -19.66 9.52 8.11
CA ARG A 122 -19.06 8.49 8.99
C ARG A 122 -19.07 7.10 8.37
N GLN A 123 -20.14 6.71 7.68
CA GLN A 123 -20.20 5.41 6.99
C GLN A 123 -19.22 5.34 5.81
N ILE A 124 -19.15 6.39 5.00
CA ILE A 124 -18.21 6.48 3.88
C ILE A 124 -16.77 6.42 4.37
N ASP A 125 -16.44 7.10 5.47
CA ASP A 125 -15.09 7.07 6.04
C ASP A 125 -14.70 5.67 6.52
N LEU A 126 -15.62 4.92 7.11
CA LEU A 126 -15.39 3.53 7.50
C LEU A 126 -15.17 2.62 6.29
N GLN A 127 -15.98 2.77 5.23
CA GLN A 127 -15.82 2.02 3.99
C GLN A 127 -14.50 2.36 3.28
N ASN A 128 -14.13 3.64 3.21
CA ASN A 128 -12.86 4.09 2.64
C ASN A 128 -11.67 3.52 3.41
N ARG A 129 -11.74 3.45 4.74
CA ARG A 129 -10.70 2.79 5.55
C ARG A 129 -10.57 1.31 5.21
N GLN A 130 -11.68 0.60 5.04
CA GLN A 130 -11.67 -0.82 4.66
C GLN A 130 -11.09 -1.03 3.25
N ILE A 131 -11.50 -0.21 2.27
CA ILE A 131 -10.98 -0.24 0.90
C ILE A 131 -9.48 0.05 0.90
N ASN A 132 -9.02 1.08 1.64
CA ASN A 132 -7.62 1.41 1.73
C ASN A 132 -6.79 0.28 2.37
N ALA A 133 -7.31 -0.36 3.42
CA ALA A 133 -6.66 -1.51 4.03
C ALA A 133 -6.60 -2.72 3.06
N GLN A 134 -7.64 -2.94 2.26
CA GLN A 134 -7.64 -3.98 1.23
C GLN A 134 -6.65 -3.66 0.09
N ASN A 135 -6.59 -2.41 -0.36
CA ASN A 135 -5.64 -1.95 -1.37
C ASN A 135 -4.19 -2.10 -0.89
N GLN A 136 -3.90 -1.77 0.38
CA GLN A 136 -2.58 -2.02 0.95
C GLN A 136 -2.21 -3.50 0.91
N LYS A 137 -3.13 -4.39 1.30
CA LYS A 137 -2.91 -5.84 1.22
C LYS A 137 -2.70 -6.32 -0.23
N LEU A 138 -3.37 -5.71 -1.20
CA LEU A 138 -3.16 -6.03 -2.62
C LEU A 138 -1.77 -5.61 -3.08
N ILE A 139 -1.32 -4.40 -2.72
CA ILE A 139 0.04 -3.92 -3.03
C ILE A 139 1.11 -4.80 -2.37
N GLU A 140 0.91 -5.20 -1.12
CA GLU A 140 1.82 -6.14 -0.43
C GLU A 140 1.91 -7.48 -1.15
N ARG A 141 0.76 -8.02 -1.62
CA ARG A 141 0.75 -9.27 -2.39
C ARG A 141 1.40 -9.12 -3.76
N GLU A 142 1.12 -8.03 -4.47
CA GLU A 142 1.72 -7.75 -5.78
C GLU A 142 3.24 -7.62 -5.67
N THR A 143 3.73 -6.90 -4.67
CA THR A 143 5.17 -6.77 -4.41
C THR A 143 5.80 -8.10 -4.01
N ALA A 144 5.13 -8.93 -3.20
CA ALA A 144 5.60 -10.28 -2.88
C ALA A 144 5.69 -11.17 -4.13
N ILE A 145 4.67 -11.12 -5.00
CA ILE A 145 4.66 -11.85 -6.27
C ILE A 145 5.80 -11.38 -7.17
N ARG A 146 6.00 -10.07 -7.33
CA ARG A 146 7.10 -9.52 -8.13
C ARG A 146 8.46 -9.97 -7.61
N ARG A 147 8.68 -9.96 -6.29
CA ARG A 147 9.92 -10.47 -5.68
C ARG A 147 10.11 -11.97 -5.94
N ALA A 148 9.04 -12.76 -5.89
CA ALA A 148 9.11 -14.19 -6.19
C ALA A 148 9.47 -14.44 -7.66
N TYR A 149 8.87 -13.68 -8.60
CA TYR A 149 9.24 -13.75 -10.02
C TYR A 149 10.69 -13.39 -10.27
N GLN A 150 11.18 -12.31 -9.65
CA GLN A 150 12.57 -11.90 -9.80
C GLN A 150 13.54 -12.98 -9.31
N LYS A 151 13.29 -13.57 -8.12
CA LYS A 151 14.08 -14.70 -7.63
C LYS A 151 14.04 -15.91 -8.56
N LEU A 152 12.88 -16.18 -9.16
CA LEU A 152 12.74 -17.29 -10.10
C LEU A 152 13.56 -17.05 -11.38
N GLU A 153 13.59 -15.80 -11.86
CA GLU A 153 14.40 -15.39 -13.00
C GLU A 153 15.90 -15.51 -12.69
N ASP A 154 16.32 -15.04 -11.51
CA ASP A 154 17.70 -15.18 -11.03
C ASP A 154 18.12 -16.66 -10.97
N TYR A 155 17.30 -17.54 -10.37
CA TYR A 155 17.56 -18.97 -10.34
C TYR A 155 17.57 -19.62 -11.73
N ALA A 156 16.70 -19.18 -12.64
CA ALA A 156 16.67 -19.69 -13.99
C ALA A 156 17.95 -19.31 -14.75
N GLN A 157 18.45 -18.09 -14.54
CA GLN A 157 19.70 -17.63 -15.12
C GLN A 157 20.90 -18.43 -14.56
N GLU A 158 21.02 -18.54 -13.24
CA GLU A 158 22.08 -19.34 -12.60
C GLU A 158 22.09 -20.79 -13.08
N LEU A 159 20.90 -21.40 -13.19
CA LEU A 159 20.77 -22.77 -13.70
C LEU A 159 21.17 -22.87 -15.17
N SER A 160 20.82 -21.88 -15.98
CA SER A 160 21.21 -21.80 -17.40
C SER A 160 22.73 -21.68 -17.53
N GLU A 161 23.37 -20.79 -16.78
CA GLU A 161 24.83 -20.62 -16.75
C GLU A 161 25.53 -21.91 -16.30
N SER A 162 25.02 -22.57 -15.25
CA SER A 162 25.53 -23.86 -14.79
C SER A 162 25.40 -24.95 -15.86
N ASN A 163 24.29 -24.98 -16.59
CA ASN A 163 24.09 -25.95 -17.67
C ASN A 163 25.01 -25.67 -18.87
N GLN A 164 25.19 -24.41 -19.26
CA GLN A 164 26.16 -24.03 -20.31
C GLN A 164 27.58 -24.45 -19.94
N LEU A 165 27.98 -24.29 -18.67
CA LEU A 165 29.29 -24.73 -18.19
C LEU A 165 29.45 -26.25 -18.28
N LYS A 166 28.43 -27.02 -17.90
CA LYS A 166 28.41 -28.48 -18.05
C LYS A 166 28.45 -28.91 -19.51
N GLU A 167 27.74 -28.22 -20.40
CA GLU A 167 27.77 -28.48 -21.83
C GLU A 167 29.17 -28.22 -22.41
N LYS A 168 29.80 -27.09 -22.03
CA LYS A 168 31.19 -26.79 -22.40
C LYS A 168 32.17 -27.86 -21.89
N TYR A 169 31.97 -28.36 -20.67
CA TYR A 169 32.73 -29.48 -20.13
C TYR A 169 32.61 -30.74 -21.00
N ILE A 170 31.37 -31.11 -21.37
CA ILE A 170 31.13 -32.25 -22.26
C ILE A 170 31.81 -32.03 -23.61
N GLY A 171 31.71 -30.81 -24.17
CA GLY A 171 32.38 -30.42 -25.40
C GLY A 171 33.90 -30.60 -25.35
N HIS A 172 34.56 -30.06 -24.33
CA HIS A 172 36.01 -30.22 -24.14
C HIS A 172 36.42 -31.68 -23.95
N PHE A 173 35.63 -32.48 -23.25
CA PHE A 173 35.89 -33.90 -23.11
C PHE A 173 35.85 -34.62 -24.47
N PHE A 174 34.81 -34.38 -25.29
CA PHE A 174 34.75 -34.95 -26.63
C PHE A 174 35.86 -34.44 -27.55
N GLU A 175 36.25 -33.17 -27.44
CA GLU A 175 37.37 -32.59 -28.19
C GLU A 175 38.69 -33.29 -27.87
N SER A 176 39.04 -33.43 -26.57
CA SER A 176 40.26 -34.11 -26.14
C SER A 176 40.28 -35.58 -26.59
N ASN A 177 39.17 -36.30 -26.44
CA ASN A 177 39.05 -37.69 -26.92
C ASN A 177 39.16 -37.79 -28.45
N THR A 178 38.53 -36.88 -29.20
CA THR A 178 38.60 -36.85 -30.66
C THR A 178 40.04 -36.58 -31.13
N ASN A 179 40.74 -35.67 -30.46
CA ASN A 179 42.16 -35.40 -30.75
C ASN A 179 43.03 -36.63 -30.52
N LEU A 180 42.81 -37.39 -29.44
CA LEU A 180 43.53 -38.63 -29.18
C LEU A 180 43.21 -39.69 -30.25
N ILE A 181 41.94 -39.89 -30.59
CA ILE A 181 41.50 -40.84 -31.64
C ILE A 181 42.16 -40.49 -32.97
N ASN A 182 42.14 -39.21 -33.37
CA ASN A 182 42.75 -38.74 -34.61
C ASN A 182 44.27 -38.96 -34.63
N LYS A 183 44.96 -38.71 -33.50
CA LYS A 183 46.40 -38.94 -33.36
C LYS A 183 46.73 -40.43 -33.50
N VAL A 184 45.99 -41.30 -32.82
CA VAL A 184 46.14 -42.75 -32.92
C VAL A 184 45.85 -43.25 -34.34
N HIS A 185 44.78 -42.75 -34.98
CA HIS A 185 44.44 -43.08 -36.36
C HIS A 185 45.55 -42.64 -37.34
N ALA A 186 46.11 -41.44 -37.19
CA ALA A 186 47.20 -40.95 -38.03
C ALA A 186 48.46 -41.83 -37.91
N LEU A 187 48.79 -42.26 -36.69
CA LEU A 187 49.91 -43.18 -36.45
C LEU A 187 49.68 -44.54 -37.11
N PHE A 188 48.52 -45.16 -36.89
CA PHE A 188 48.20 -46.47 -37.48
C PHE A 188 48.12 -46.43 -39.00
N SER A 189 47.46 -45.42 -39.58
CA SER A 189 47.32 -45.29 -41.05
C SER A 189 48.67 -45.02 -41.72
N GLY A 190 49.53 -44.20 -41.10
CA GLY A 190 50.91 -43.96 -41.55
C GLY A 190 51.76 -45.23 -41.51
N ALA A 191 51.72 -45.96 -40.40
CA ALA A 191 52.46 -47.21 -40.25
C ALA A 191 51.96 -48.28 -41.25
N LEU A 192 50.65 -48.42 -41.45
CA LEU A 192 50.08 -49.34 -42.43
C LEU A 192 50.53 -49.01 -43.86
N LYS A 193 50.61 -47.72 -44.22
CA LYS A 193 51.14 -47.30 -45.52
C LYS A 193 52.61 -47.70 -45.68
N GLN A 194 53.44 -47.45 -44.66
CA GLN A 194 54.85 -47.83 -44.67
C GLN A 194 55.03 -49.36 -44.79
N VAL A 195 54.20 -50.15 -44.11
CA VAL A 195 54.18 -51.62 -44.25
C VAL A 195 53.86 -52.06 -45.68
N ARG A 196 52.84 -51.46 -46.32
CA ARG A 196 52.48 -51.77 -47.72
C ARG A 196 53.58 -51.41 -48.72
N GLU A 197 54.40 -50.41 -48.40
CA GLU A 197 55.55 -49.99 -49.21
C GLU A 197 56.83 -50.80 -48.90
N GLY A 198 56.78 -51.80 -48.01
CA GLY A 198 57.93 -52.60 -47.59
C GLY A 198 58.89 -51.89 -46.61
N LYS A 199 58.51 -50.70 -46.11
CA LYS A 199 59.28 -49.86 -45.18
C LYS A 199 59.04 -50.28 -43.72
N PHE A 200 59.42 -51.51 -43.38
CA PHE A 200 59.09 -52.11 -42.08
C PHE A 200 59.79 -51.42 -40.90
N LYS A 201 61.04 -50.96 -41.08
CA LYS A 201 61.80 -50.30 -40.01
C LYS A 201 61.17 -48.96 -39.64
N GLU A 202 60.73 -48.21 -40.64
CA GLU A 202 60.06 -46.92 -40.50
C GLU A 202 58.68 -47.06 -39.86
N ALA A 203 57.93 -48.13 -40.20
CA ALA A 203 56.66 -48.46 -39.56
C ALA A 203 56.82 -48.75 -38.06
N ILE A 204 57.80 -49.59 -37.71
CA ILE A 204 58.11 -49.91 -36.30
C ILE A 204 58.52 -48.65 -35.55
N TYR A 205 59.42 -47.84 -36.13
CA TYR A 205 59.86 -46.59 -35.52
C TYR A 205 58.68 -45.64 -35.27
N SER A 206 57.79 -45.47 -36.24
CA SER A 206 56.63 -44.58 -36.14
C SER A 206 55.66 -45.02 -35.03
N LEU A 207 55.41 -46.32 -34.90
CA LEU A 207 54.57 -46.87 -33.83
C LEU A 207 55.20 -46.70 -32.45
N GLN A 208 56.54 -46.84 -32.35
CA GLN A 208 57.28 -46.64 -31.10
C GLN A 208 57.29 -45.18 -30.61
N GLN A 209 56.96 -44.21 -31.48
CA GLN A 209 56.82 -42.80 -31.06
C GLN A 209 55.56 -42.55 -30.22
N PHE A 210 54.59 -43.48 -30.18
CA PHE A 210 53.43 -43.33 -29.32
C PHE A 210 53.82 -43.54 -27.85
N ASN A 211 53.83 -42.44 -27.09
CA ASN A 211 54.09 -42.45 -25.66
C ASN A 211 52.77 -42.45 -24.89
N ASP A 212 52.34 -43.63 -24.45
CA ASP A 212 51.08 -43.81 -23.73
C ASP A 212 51.08 -43.13 -22.36
N ASP A 213 52.22 -43.12 -21.66
CA ASP A 213 52.39 -42.41 -20.38
C ASP A 213 52.21 -40.89 -20.53
N TYR A 214 52.68 -40.32 -21.63
CA TYR A 214 52.47 -38.91 -21.95
C TYR A 214 51.00 -38.59 -22.19
N GLU A 215 50.30 -39.39 -23.02
CA GLU A 215 48.87 -39.17 -23.31
C GLU A 215 48.01 -39.36 -22.06
N LYS A 216 48.34 -40.32 -21.18
CA LYS A 216 47.65 -40.49 -19.89
C LYS A 216 47.83 -39.29 -18.98
N LYS A 217 49.07 -38.77 -18.84
CA LYS A 217 49.32 -37.56 -18.05
C LYS A 217 48.55 -36.36 -18.60
N ARG A 218 48.55 -36.19 -19.92
CA ARG A 218 47.79 -35.16 -20.60
C ARG A 218 46.28 -35.29 -20.34
N LEU A 219 45.73 -36.49 -20.42
CA LEU A 219 44.33 -36.75 -20.09
C LEU A 219 43.97 -36.33 -18.66
N LEU A 220 44.85 -36.63 -17.69
CA LEU A 220 44.63 -36.24 -16.29
C LEU A 220 44.77 -34.71 -16.10
N GLN A 221 45.65 -34.05 -16.84
CA GLN A 221 45.78 -32.58 -16.84
C GLN A 221 44.55 -31.91 -17.46
N ASP A 222 44.09 -32.41 -18.60
CA ASP A 222 42.86 -31.95 -19.24
C ASP A 222 41.66 -32.15 -18.29
N PHE A 223 41.61 -33.29 -17.59
CA PHE A 223 40.61 -33.54 -16.56
C PHE A 223 40.68 -32.51 -15.44
N ASP A 224 41.85 -32.30 -14.83
CA ASP A 224 42.03 -31.36 -13.71
C ASP A 224 41.59 -29.94 -14.10
N ALA A 225 42.07 -29.46 -15.25
CA ALA A 225 41.74 -28.13 -15.76
C ALA A 225 40.24 -27.97 -16.06
N THR A 226 39.64 -28.96 -16.72
CA THR A 226 38.21 -28.89 -17.07
C THR A 226 37.34 -29.05 -15.82
N PHE A 227 37.72 -29.92 -14.88
CA PHE A 227 37.01 -30.12 -13.62
C PHE A 227 37.03 -28.85 -12.76
N LEU A 228 38.19 -28.20 -12.61
CA LEU A 228 38.32 -26.96 -11.86
C LEU A 228 37.64 -25.77 -12.56
N THR A 229 37.45 -25.83 -13.87
CA THR A 229 36.60 -24.84 -14.56
C THR A 229 35.12 -25.01 -14.19
N VAL A 230 34.67 -26.25 -13.98
CA VAL A 230 33.30 -26.54 -13.53
C VAL A 230 33.15 -26.30 -12.03
N PHE A 231 34.11 -26.71 -11.21
CA PHE A 231 34.10 -26.57 -9.75
C PHE A 231 35.27 -25.70 -9.29
N PRO A 232 35.22 -24.37 -9.52
CA PRO A 232 36.34 -23.47 -9.25
C PRO A 232 36.74 -23.43 -7.79
N SER A 233 35.78 -23.58 -6.87
CA SER A 233 36.01 -23.58 -5.42
C SER A 233 36.10 -24.98 -4.81
N PHE A 234 36.40 -26.01 -5.61
CA PHE A 234 36.43 -27.39 -5.14
C PHE A 234 37.41 -27.60 -3.99
N ILE A 235 38.62 -27.03 -4.11
CA ILE A 235 39.72 -27.22 -3.15
C ILE A 235 39.41 -26.49 -1.84
N GLU A 236 38.83 -25.30 -1.92
CA GLU A 236 38.37 -24.53 -0.78
C GLU A 236 37.24 -25.25 -0.04
N GLN A 237 36.26 -25.79 -0.78
CA GLN A 237 35.13 -26.52 -0.19
C GLN A 237 35.56 -27.82 0.47
N ILE A 238 36.40 -28.65 -0.18
CA ILE A 238 36.88 -29.90 0.40
C ILE A 238 37.76 -29.64 1.64
N ASN A 239 38.57 -28.57 1.64
CA ASN A 239 39.41 -28.19 2.78
C ASN A 239 38.62 -27.85 4.05
N ARG A 240 37.32 -27.52 3.94
CA ARG A 240 36.46 -27.30 5.12
C ARG A 240 36.13 -28.58 5.86
N PHE A 241 36.29 -29.75 5.24
CA PHE A 241 36.08 -31.05 5.89
C PHE A 241 37.27 -31.50 6.74
N PHE A 242 38.33 -30.69 6.82
CA PHE A 242 39.57 -31.01 7.52
C PHE A 242 39.89 -29.94 8.57
N PRO A 243 40.53 -30.32 9.69
CA PRO A 243 41.12 -29.34 10.60
C PRO A 243 42.24 -28.56 9.88
N GLU A 244 42.53 -27.34 10.33
CA GLU A 244 43.49 -26.44 9.65
C GLU A 244 44.87 -27.08 9.42
N THR A 245 45.31 -27.96 10.32
CA THR A 245 46.59 -28.68 10.25
C THR A 245 46.65 -29.77 9.19
N GLU A 246 45.50 -30.24 8.68
CA GLU A 246 45.40 -31.37 7.74
C GLU A 246 44.77 -30.95 6.39
N ARG A 247 44.60 -29.65 6.14
CA ARG A 247 44.10 -29.13 4.87
C ARG A 247 45.08 -29.39 3.74
N PHE A 248 44.55 -29.60 2.54
CA PHE A 248 45.34 -29.66 1.32
C PHE A 248 45.94 -28.29 1.02
N GLU A 249 47.23 -28.27 0.68
CA GLU A 249 47.87 -27.09 0.11
C GLU A 249 47.25 -26.76 -1.25
N MET A 250 47.17 -25.46 -1.57
CA MET A 250 46.67 -25.01 -2.87
C MET A 250 47.66 -25.42 -3.97
N PRO A 251 47.27 -26.32 -4.89
CA PRO A 251 48.12 -26.70 -6.01
C PRO A 251 48.23 -25.54 -7.02
N PRO A 252 49.15 -25.64 -8.00
CA PRO A 252 49.19 -24.70 -9.12
C PRO A 252 47.82 -24.56 -9.83
N PRO A 253 47.54 -23.41 -10.47
CA PRO A 253 46.28 -23.19 -11.18
C PRO A 253 45.95 -24.33 -12.14
N ASN A 254 44.68 -24.74 -12.16
CA ASN A 254 44.16 -25.81 -13.05
C ASN A 254 44.79 -27.20 -12.85
N THR A 255 45.35 -27.49 -11.67
CA THR A 255 45.92 -28.80 -11.36
C THR A 255 45.37 -29.39 -10.07
N LEU A 256 45.26 -30.72 -10.01
CA LEU A 256 44.89 -31.44 -8.80
C LEU A 256 46.01 -32.38 -8.36
N SER A 257 46.18 -32.51 -7.04
CA SER A 257 46.96 -33.60 -6.48
C SER A 257 46.27 -34.94 -6.78
N THR A 258 47.02 -36.04 -6.68
CA THR A 258 46.45 -37.38 -6.90
C THR A 258 45.26 -37.67 -5.98
N GLU A 259 45.34 -37.22 -4.72
CA GLU A 259 44.26 -37.41 -3.74
C GLU A 259 43.04 -36.57 -4.11
N LEU A 260 43.24 -35.29 -4.39
CA LEU A 260 42.16 -34.38 -4.80
C LEU A 260 41.48 -34.89 -6.07
N ARG A 261 42.24 -35.42 -7.04
CA ARG A 261 41.69 -36.00 -8.27
C ARG A 261 40.82 -37.22 -8.02
N ILE A 262 41.20 -38.09 -7.08
CA ILE A 262 40.36 -39.24 -6.67
C ILE A 262 39.00 -38.73 -6.15
N PHE A 263 38.98 -37.69 -5.33
CA PHE A 263 37.73 -37.13 -4.80
C PHE A 263 36.96 -36.30 -5.83
N ALA A 264 37.63 -35.67 -6.79
CA ALA A 264 37.00 -35.03 -7.94
C ALA A 264 36.24 -36.07 -8.80
N LEU A 265 36.84 -37.25 -9.03
CA LEU A 265 36.17 -38.35 -9.73
C LEU A 265 34.95 -38.85 -8.94
N ILE A 266 35.06 -38.99 -7.61
CA ILE A 266 33.93 -39.36 -6.74
C ILE A 266 32.83 -38.30 -6.80
N ARG A 267 33.18 -37.00 -6.80
CA ARG A 267 32.23 -35.89 -6.98
C ARG A 267 31.44 -35.99 -8.28
N LEU A 268 32.06 -36.49 -9.35
CA LEU A 268 31.39 -36.75 -10.63
C LEU A 268 30.56 -38.05 -10.65
N GLY A 269 30.46 -38.77 -9.52
CA GLY A 269 29.75 -40.04 -9.40
C GLY A 269 30.59 -41.28 -9.77
N ILE A 270 31.87 -41.10 -10.11
CA ILE A 270 32.80 -42.21 -10.38
C ILE A 270 33.38 -42.69 -9.05
N SER A 271 32.61 -43.49 -8.32
CA SER A 271 32.98 -43.98 -6.98
C SER A 271 33.61 -45.38 -6.99
N ASN A 272 33.52 -46.11 -8.11
CA ASN A 272 34.07 -47.47 -8.24
C ASN A 272 35.61 -47.45 -8.23
N ASN A 273 36.20 -48.09 -7.22
CA ASN A 273 37.66 -48.12 -7.05
C ASN A 273 38.41 -48.77 -8.22
N HIS A 274 37.83 -49.76 -8.91
CA HIS A 274 38.45 -50.33 -10.12
C HIS A 274 38.52 -49.30 -11.26
N THR A 275 37.47 -48.51 -11.44
CA THR A 275 37.42 -47.47 -12.47
C THR A 275 38.44 -46.39 -12.18
N ILE A 276 38.49 -45.89 -10.94
CA ILE A 276 39.47 -44.88 -10.50
C ILE A 276 40.90 -45.41 -10.66
N ALA A 277 41.15 -46.66 -10.25
CA ALA A 277 42.45 -47.31 -10.39
C ALA A 277 42.91 -47.36 -11.86
N ARG A 278 42.00 -47.71 -12.79
CA ARG A 278 42.28 -47.74 -14.22
C ARG A 278 42.58 -46.35 -14.80
N ILE A 279 41.84 -45.32 -14.39
CA ILE A 279 42.06 -43.94 -14.83
C ILE A 279 43.44 -43.45 -14.40
N HIS A 280 43.85 -43.76 -13.17
CA HIS A 280 45.13 -43.34 -12.61
C HIS A 280 46.31 -44.28 -12.93
N ASN A 281 46.06 -45.44 -13.53
CA ASN A 281 47.03 -46.53 -13.70
C ASN A 281 47.66 -47.01 -12.36
N PHE A 282 46.82 -47.15 -11.33
CA PHE A 282 47.21 -47.67 -10.02
C PHE A 282 46.59 -49.04 -9.75
N SER A 283 47.08 -49.70 -8.69
CA SER A 283 46.38 -50.85 -8.13
C SER A 283 45.11 -50.40 -7.40
N VAL A 284 44.10 -51.27 -7.34
CA VAL A 284 42.87 -51.00 -6.57
C VAL A 284 43.20 -50.75 -5.10
N ASN A 285 44.18 -51.48 -4.55
CA ASN A 285 44.66 -51.32 -3.16
C ASN A 285 45.25 -49.93 -2.91
N THR A 286 45.95 -49.37 -3.90
CA THR A 286 46.48 -48.00 -3.83
C THR A 286 45.34 -46.98 -3.71
N ILE A 287 44.24 -47.17 -4.45
CA ILE A 287 43.05 -46.31 -4.33
C ILE A 287 42.39 -46.46 -2.96
N TYR A 288 42.27 -47.68 -2.44
CA TYR A 288 41.79 -47.91 -1.06
C TYR A 288 42.65 -47.18 -0.03
N ALA A 289 43.97 -47.25 -0.16
CA ALA A 289 44.91 -46.60 0.74
C ALA A 289 44.74 -45.07 0.72
N TYR A 290 44.68 -44.45 -0.47
CA TYR A 290 44.44 -43.01 -0.61
C TYR A 290 43.10 -42.58 0.01
N LYS A 291 42.00 -43.28 -0.32
CA LYS A 291 40.67 -42.95 0.21
C LYS A 291 40.61 -43.07 1.73
N THR A 292 41.16 -44.15 2.27
CA THR A 292 41.18 -44.40 3.73
C THR A 292 42.04 -43.36 4.45
N ARG A 293 43.22 -43.05 3.91
CA ARG A 293 44.11 -42.03 4.48
C ARG A 293 43.45 -40.67 4.57
N ILE A 294 42.80 -40.23 3.49
CA ILE A 294 42.14 -38.92 3.48
C ILE A 294 40.90 -38.89 4.37
N ARG A 295 40.06 -39.93 4.36
CA ARG A 295 38.91 -39.98 5.26
C ARG A 295 39.31 -39.90 6.73
N ASN A 296 40.37 -40.62 7.13
CA ASN A 296 40.86 -40.59 8.51
C ASN A 296 41.40 -39.23 8.96
N LYS A 297 41.75 -38.34 8.02
CA LYS A 297 42.18 -36.97 8.31
C LYS A 297 41.02 -35.98 8.40
N SER A 298 39.83 -36.36 7.93
CA SER A 298 38.65 -35.51 7.93
C SER A 298 38.08 -35.37 9.34
N SER A 299 37.46 -34.22 9.60
CA SER A 299 36.63 -33.97 10.78
C SER A 299 35.26 -34.67 10.73
N LEU A 300 34.89 -35.28 9.59
CA LEU A 300 33.59 -35.92 9.35
C LEU A 300 33.69 -37.45 9.49
N SER A 301 32.57 -38.11 9.78
CA SER A 301 32.50 -39.57 9.66
C SER A 301 32.62 -40.02 8.19
N ASN A 302 32.98 -41.29 7.95
CA ASN A 302 33.19 -41.82 6.59
C ASN A 302 31.96 -41.64 5.68
N ASP A 303 30.76 -41.87 6.21
CA ASP A 303 29.52 -41.77 5.44
C ASP A 303 29.15 -40.32 5.16
N GLU A 304 29.34 -39.43 6.14
CA GLU A 304 29.14 -37.99 5.99
C GLU A 304 30.14 -37.38 5.00
N PHE A 305 31.39 -37.84 5.02
CA PHE A 305 32.43 -37.36 4.11
C PHE A 305 32.08 -37.66 2.67
N ASP A 306 31.66 -38.89 2.35
CA ASP A 306 31.31 -39.25 0.97
C ASP A 306 30.10 -38.45 0.46
N GLN A 307 29.11 -38.18 1.33
CA GLN A 307 27.97 -37.29 1.01
C GLN A 307 28.39 -35.84 0.84
N ALA A 308 29.27 -35.34 1.71
CA ALA A 308 29.79 -33.98 1.66
C ALA A 308 30.58 -33.73 0.38
N ILE A 309 31.39 -34.71 -0.06
CA ILE A 309 32.07 -34.68 -1.36
C ILE A 309 31.06 -34.56 -2.50
N LEU A 310 30.01 -35.40 -2.53
CA LEU A 310 28.97 -35.30 -3.57
C LEU A 310 28.22 -33.95 -3.54
N GLY A 311 28.10 -33.36 -2.36
CA GLY A 311 27.42 -32.09 -2.11
C GLY A 311 28.22 -30.83 -2.47
N ILE A 312 29.50 -30.93 -2.86
CA ILE A 312 30.32 -29.77 -3.26
C ILE A 312 29.63 -29.06 -4.43
N ARG A 313 29.44 -27.74 -4.32
CA ARG A 313 28.67 -26.95 -5.28
C ARG A 313 29.56 -26.33 -6.36
N THR A 314 28.97 -26.15 -7.53
CA THR A 314 29.57 -25.51 -8.72
C THR A 314 29.74 -24.01 -8.49
N ILE A 315 28.65 -23.35 -8.07
CA ILE A 315 28.60 -21.97 -7.61
C ILE A 315 28.56 -22.02 -6.09
N TRP A 316 29.48 -21.28 -5.45
CA TRP A 316 29.66 -21.31 -4.02
C TRP A 316 29.62 -19.89 -3.48
N ASP A 317 28.51 -19.55 -2.85
CA ASP A 317 28.40 -18.35 -2.02
C ASP A 317 28.88 -18.72 -0.62
N ASP A 318 29.95 -18.07 -0.14
CA ASP A 318 30.47 -18.35 1.20
C ASP A 318 29.42 -17.96 2.25
N PRO A 319 28.88 -18.93 3.03
CA PRO A 319 27.95 -18.59 4.11
C PRO A 319 28.60 -17.67 5.17
N ALA A 320 29.94 -17.65 5.26
CA ALA A 320 30.67 -16.78 6.17
C ALA A 320 30.76 -15.33 5.68
N ALA A 321 30.61 -15.06 4.37
CA ALA A 321 30.65 -13.70 3.83
C ALA A 321 29.42 -12.87 4.21
N GLU A 322 28.26 -13.49 4.44
CA GLU A 322 27.04 -12.80 4.90
C GLU A 322 27.07 -12.47 6.41
N THR A 323 27.95 -13.10 7.19
CA THR A 323 28.11 -12.81 8.64
C THR A 323 29.10 -11.69 8.96
N GLY A 324 29.72 -11.09 7.94
CA GLY A 324 30.54 -9.89 8.07
C GLY A 324 29.69 -8.64 8.28
N SER A 325 29.18 -8.45 9.49
CA SER A 325 28.58 -7.19 9.92
C SER A 325 29.53 -6.01 9.64
N PRO A 326 29.08 -4.89 9.04
CA PRO A 326 29.90 -3.69 8.94
C PRO A 326 29.99 -3.08 10.34
N GLY A 327 31.16 -3.19 10.96
CA GLY A 327 31.42 -2.66 12.29
C GLY A 327 32.90 -2.47 12.54
N THR A 328 33.46 -1.39 11.99
CA THR A 328 33.97 -0.22 12.74
C THR A 328 34.26 0.90 11.77
#